data_AF-X1L4R9-F1
#
_entry.id   AF-X1L4R9-F1
#
_cell.length_a   1.000
_cell.length_b   1.000
_cell.length_c   1.000
_cell.angle_alpha   90.00
_cell.angle_beta   90.00
_cell.angle_gamma   90.00
#
_symmetry.space_group_name_H-M   'P 1'
#
loop_
_entity.id
_entity.type
_entity.pdbx_description
1 polymer ?
#
loop_
_entity_poly.entity_id
_entity_poly.type
_entity_poly.pdbx_seq_one_letter_code
_entity_poly.pdbx_strand_id
1 'polypeptide(L)'
;MKSIKLYMALKKIVHEKKFDFIGVKCQPEMIDNYVSCCLGISLLNDDGIVTACEADINAALTMQIMHTLADGPVLFADVNHLDMEQGVLRLVNCGTAATTLARDKKDVDWGLQYEYMGKKRGATTVFCCRKGKVTLARLSRVGGAYVMQIASGESFEQSKEKFKEARGKWPHAFIKLDGDPKEFLQNIRSNHLHMAYGNFKSELLDFCEILGIKPILT
;
A
#
# COMPACT_ATOMS: atom_id res chain seq x y z
N MET A 1 14.37 18.29 4.31
CA MET A 1 13.92 19.43 3.46
C MET A 1 13.50 19.02 2.04
N LYS A 2 14.31 18.30 1.24
CA LYS A 2 13.93 17.92 -0.14
C LYS A 2 12.64 17.08 -0.24
N SER A 3 12.46 16.08 0.62
CA SER A 3 11.25 15.25 0.62
C SER A 3 9.95 16.04 0.83
N ILE A 4 9.98 17.05 1.72
CA ILE A 4 8.83 17.94 1.96
C ILE A 4 8.58 18.85 0.75
N LYS A 5 9.63 19.37 0.11
CA LYS A 5 9.48 20.13 -1.14
C LYS A 5 8.85 19.28 -2.25
N LEU A 6 9.21 18.01 -2.34
CA LEU A 6 8.62 17.08 -3.30
C LEU A 6 7.13 16.82 -3.01
N TYR A 7 6.77 16.58 -1.75
CA TYR A 7 5.37 16.50 -1.31
C TYR A 7 4.57 17.73 -1.76
N MET A 8 5.06 18.94 -1.44
CA MET A 8 4.40 20.20 -1.81
C MET A 8 4.25 20.35 -3.33
N ALA A 9 5.27 19.96 -4.10
CA ALA A 9 5.22 20.02 -5.56
C ALA A 9 4.20 19.03 -6.13
N LEU A 10 4.17 17.79 -5.65
CA LEU A 10 3.18 16.79 -6.06
C LEU A 10 1.76 17.25 -5.71
N LYS A 11 1.53 17.73 -4.48
CA LYS A 11 0.24 18.26 -4.03
C LYS A 11 -0.24 19.43 -4.90
N LYS A 12 0.67 20.33 -5.26
CA LYS A 12 0.39 21.44 -6.19
C LYS A 12 -0.04 20.92 -7.56
N ILE A 13 0.69 19.95 -8.13
CA ILE A 13 0.36 19.36 -9.44
C ILE A 13 -1.02 18.70 -9.41
N VAL A 14 -1.33 17.91 -8.37
CA VAL A 14 -2.64 17.27 -8.20
C VAL A 14 -3.76 18.33 -8.21
N HIS A 15 -3.58 19.41 -7.45
CA HIS A 15 -4.58 20.48 -7.38
C HIS A 15 -4.74 21.23 -8.71
N GLU A 16 -3.65 21.64 -9.34
CA GLU A 16 -3.67 22.39 -10.61
C GLU A 16 -4.26 21.57 -11.76
N LYS A 17 -3.98 20.26 -11.78
CA LYS A 17 -4.46 19.34 -12.82
C LYS A 17 -5.81 18.68 -12.48
N LYS A 18 -6.31 18.86 -11.25
CA LYS A 18 -7.56 18.28 -10.74
C LYS A 18 -7.58 16.75 -10.90
N PHE A 19 -6.49 16.09 -10.52
CA PHE A 19 -6.44 14.63 -10.53
C PHE A 19 -7.13 14.07 -9.27
N ASP A 20 -7.99 13.07 -9.45
CA ASP A 20 -8.66 12.37 -8.34
C ASP A 20 -7.69 11.45 -7.58
N PHE A 21 -6.77 10.81 -8.31
CA PHE A 21 -5.72 9.94 -7.78
C PHE A 21 -4.54 9.92 -8.75
N ILE A 22 -3.36 9.54 -8.24
CA ILE A 22 -2.13 9.51 -9.06
C ILE A 22 -1.27 8.27 -8.78
N GLY A 23 -0.38 7.96 -9.71
CA GLY A 23 0.75 7.06 -9.50
C GLY A 23 2.06 7.80 -9.71
N VAL A 24 3.04 7.63 -8.82
CA VAL A 24 4.31 8.35 -8.87
C VAL A 24 5.44 7.41 -9.28
N LYS A 25 6.06 7.67 -10.43
CA LYS A 25 7.29 6.99 -10.85
C LYS A 25 8.48 7.57 -10.09
N CYS A 26 9.04 6.78 -9.17
CA CYS A 26 10.16 7.21 -8.32
C CYS A 26 11.51 6.67 -8.81
N GLN A 27 11.57 5.39 -9.18
CA GLN A 27 12.80 4.70 -9.55
C GLN A 27 12.89 4.51 -11.06
N PRO A 28 14.08 4.71 -11.68
CA PRO A 28 15.31 5.27 -11.09
C PRO A 28 15.31 6.81 -11.02
N GLU A 29 14.40 7.49 -11.70
CA GLU A 29 14.56 8.90 -12.07
C GLU A 29 14.62 9.85 -10.87
N MET A 30 13.70 9.75 -9.92
CA MET A 30 13.63 10.69 -8.80
C MET A 30 14.63 10.37 -7.69
N ILE A 31 14.75 9.10 -7.32
CA ILE A 31 15.58 8.66 -6.19
C ILE A 31 17.08 8.79 -6.47
N ASP A 32 17.53 8.73 -7.73
CA ASP A 32 18.94 8.92 -8.10
C ASP A 32 19.32 10.37 -8.34
N ASN A 33 18.36 11.24 -8.68
CA ASN A 33 18.66 12.61 -9.10
C ASN A 33 18.25 13.67 -8.06
N TYR A 34 17.17 13.47 -7.31
CA TYR A 34 16.67 14.48 -6.36
C TYR A 34 16.51 13.97 -4.92
N VAL A 35 15.53 13.11 -4.69
CA VAL A 35 15.17 12.45 -3.41
C VAL A 35 14.11 11.38 -3.68
N SER A 36 14.05 10.35 -2.86
CA SER A 36 12.99 9.35 -2.86
C SER A 36 11.62 9.99 -2.63
N CYS A 37 10.62 9.52 -3.38
CA CYS A 37 9.23 9.95 -3.25
C CYS A 37 8.52 9.41 -2.01
N CYS A 38 9.12 8.49 -1.23
CA CYS A 38 8.43 7.74 -0.18
C CYS A 38 7.69 8.64 0.83
N LEU A 39 8.37 9.59 1.47
CA LEU A 39 7.69 10.53 2.39
C LEU A 39 6.62 11.36 1.68
N GLY A 40 6.85 11.77 0.43
CA GLY A 40 5.87 12.58 -0.31
C GLY A 40 4.58 11.82 -0.59
N ILE A 41 4.70 10.55 -0.97
CA ILE A 41 3.56 9.65 -1.19
C ILE A 41 2.83 9.38 0.13
N SER A 42 3.56 9.15 1.22
CA SER A 42 2.99 8.94 2.55
C SER A 42 2.10 10.11 2.99
N LEU A 43 2.62 11.35 2.88
CA LEU A 43 1.90 12.55 3.28
C LEU A 43 0.71 12.88 2.37
N LEU A 44 0.79 12.58 1.07
CA LEU A 44 -0.36 12.73 0.17
C LEU A 44 -1.50 11.77 0.55
N ASN A 45 -1.17 10.51 0.86
CA ASN A 45 -2.18 9.55 1.30
C ASN A 45 -2.75 9.91 2.69
N ASP A 46 -1.97 10.54 3.58
CA ASP A 46 -2.51 11.12 4.82
C ASP A 46 -3.49 12.28 4.59
N ASP A 47 -3.29 13.05 3.52
CA ASP A 47 -4.20 14.12 3.11
C ASP A 47 -5.46 13.62 2.37
N GLY A 48 -5.62 12.31 2.19
CA GLY A 48 -6.70 11.72 1.40
C GLY A 48 -6.49 11.79 -0.12
N ILE A 49 -5.30 12.17 -0.59
CA ILE A 49 -4.95 12.16 -2.02
C ILE A 49 -4.33 10.80 -2.35
N VAL A 50 -5.14 9.90 -2.91
CA VAL A 50 -4.71 8.54 -3.25
C VAL A 50 -3.53 8.59 -4.21
N THR A 51 -2.39 8.09 -3.73
CA THR A 51 -1.11 8.15 -4.43
C THR A 51 -0.44 6.78 -4.37
N ALA A 52 -0.40 6.11 -5.52
CA ALA A 52 0.29 4.83 -5.68
C ALA A 52 1.79 5.01 -5.88
N CYS A 53 2.57 4.07 -5.35
CA CYS A 53 4.00 3.99 -5.62
C CYS A 53 4.26 3.42 -7.03
N GLU A 54 5.47 3.67 -7.53
CA GLU A 54 6.03 3.04 -8.74
C GLU A 54 5.22 3.24 -10.04
N ALA A 55 4.38 4.26 -10.09
CA ALA A 55 3.42 4.49 -11.16
C ALA A 55 2.54 3.27 -11.48
N ASP A 56 2.27 2.41 -10.48
CA ASP A 56 1.35 1.28 -10.63
C ASP A 56 -0.09 1.79 -10.72
N ILE A 57 -0.59 1.92 -11.94
CA ILE A 57 -1.92 2.49 -12.19
C ILE A 57 -3.06 1.57 -11.75
N ASN A 58 -2.86 0.25 -11.80
CA ASN A 58 -3.86 -0.70 -11.28
C ASN A 58 -3.93 -0.58 -9.76
N ALA A 59 -2.82 -0.22 -9.11
CA ALA A 59 -2.77 -0.01 -7.67
C ALA A 59 -3.48 1.29 -7.33
N ALA A 60 -3.16 2.37 -8.05
CA ALA A 60 -3.81 3.66 -7.84
C ALA A 60 -5.34 3.54 -7.98
N LEU A 61 -5.82 2.82 -9.00
CA LEU A 61 -7.24 2.55 -9.19
C LEU A 61 -7.82 1.67 -8.08
N THR A 62 -7.14 0.58 -7.69
CA THR A 62 -7.59 -0.27 -6.57
C THR A 62 -7.69 0.51 -5.27
N MET A 63 -6.66 1.28 -4.95
CA MET A 63 -6.59 2.13 -3.77
C MET A 63 -7.69 3.19 -3.79
N GLN A 64 -8.00 3.79 -4.95
CA GLN A 64 -9.07 4.77 -5.05
C GLN A 64 -10.44 4.17 -4.74
N ILE A 65 -10.72 2.97 -5.26
CA ILE A 65 -11.96 2.23 -4.96
C ILE A 65 -12.03 1.96 -3.46
N MET A 66 -10.98 1.38 -2.88
CA MET A 66 -10.94 1.04 -1.46
C MET A 66 -11.00 2.28 -0.55
N HIS A 67 -10.36 3.38 -0.94
CA HIS A 67 -10.38 4.65 -0.22
C HIS A 67 -11.80 5.22 -0.15
N THR A 68 -12.53 5.15 -1.27
CA THR A 68 -13.93 5.60 -1.35
C THR A 68 -14.84 4.80 -0.42
N LEU A 69 -14.60 3.48 -0.30
CA LEU A 69 -15.37 2.61 0.58
C LEU A 69 -15.00 2.78 2.06
N ALA A 70 -13.71 2.97 2.34
CA ALA A 70 -13.18 3.00 3.71
C ALA A 70 -13.23 4.38 4.38
N ASP A 71 -13.40 5.46 3.60
CA ASP A 71 -13.24 6.84 4.05
C ASP A 71 -11.91 7.04 4.82
N GLY A 72 -10.83 6.47 4.28
CA GLY A 72 -9.56 6.36 4.97
C GLY A 72 -8.39 5.91 4.09
N PRO A 73 -7.15 5.98 4.59
CA PRO A 73 -5.96 5.65 3.82
C PRO A 73 -5.96 4.16 3.43
N VAL A 74 -5.41 3.87 2.25
CA VAL A 74 -5.17 2.52 1.78
C VAL A 74 -3.67 2.27 1.78
N LEU A 75 -3.24 1.18 2.41
CA LEU A 75 -1.85 0.75 2.35
C LEU A 75 -1.57 0.22 0.94
N PHE A 76 -0.58 0.79 0.26
CA PHE A 76 0.10 0.15 -0.87
C PHE A 76 1.27 -0.65 -0.32
N ALA A 77 1.38 -1.94 -0.62
CA ALA A 77 2.53 -2.72 -0.19
C ALA A 77 2.85 -3.89 -1.13
N ASP A 78 4.08 -4.39 -1.04
CA ASP A 78 4.46 -5.67 -1.61
C ASP A 78 3.98 -6.82 -0.72
N VAL A 79 3.54 -7.92 -1.34
CA VAL A 79 3.40 -9.22 -0.69
C VAL A 79 4.80 -9.76 -0.39
N ASN A 80 5.32 -9.44 0.79
CA ASN A 80 6.71 -9.72 1.15
C ASN A 80 6.91 -11.17 1.58
N HIS A 81 6.01 -11.69 2.42
CA HIS A 81 6.10 -13.04 2.93
C HIS A 81 4.71 -13.55 3.31
N LEU A 82 4.43 -14.81 3.01
CA LEU A 82 3.24 -15.51 3.47
C LEU A 82 3.69 -16.78 4.21
N ASP A 83 3.43 -16.81 5.51
CA ASP A 83 3.58 -18.01 6.31
C ASP A 83 2.37 -18.91 6.04
N MET A 84 2.60 -20.03 5.37
CA MET A 84 1.55 -20.97 4.96
C MET A 84 0.98 -21.78 6.13
N GLU A 85 1.78 -22.04 7.16
CA GLU A 85 1.36 -22.82 8.33
C GLU A 85 0.52 -21.95 9.25
N GLN A 86 0.97 -20.71 9.48
CA GLN A 86 0.28 -19.78 10.35
C GLN A 86 -0.76 -18.93 9.61
N GLY A 87 -0.82 -18.96 8.28
CA GLY A 87 -1.69 -18.08 7.48
C GLY A 87 -1.45 -16.59 7.76
N VAL A 88 -0.19 -16.22 8.00
CA VAL A 88 0.21 -14.85 8.30
C VAL A 88 0.86 -14.22 7.08
N LEU A 89 0.22 -13.18 6.57
CA LEU A 89 0.73 -12.34 5.49
C LEU A 89 1.50 -11.15 6.07
N ARG A 90 2.74 -10.97 5.62
CA ARG A 90 3.53 -9.76 5.85
C ARG A 90 3.53 -8.90 4.59
N LEU A 91 3.02 -7.69 4.71
CA LEU A 91 3.05 -6.67 3.67
C LEU A 91 4.13 -5.62 4.01
N VAL A 92 4.93 -5.25 3.03
CA VAL A 92 5.98 -4.23 3.19
C VAL A 92 6.01 -3.35 1.97
N ASN A 93 5.95 -2.03 2.14
CA ASN A 93 6.19 -1.10 1.04
C ASN A 93 7.67 -0.73 0.97
N CYS A 94 8.19 -0.36 -0.21
CA CYS A 94 9.55 0.15 -0.41
C CYS A 94 9.88 1.51 0.26
N GLY A 95 9.09 1.95 1.25
CA GLY A 95 9.40 3.04 2.16
C GLY A 95 8.25 4.00 2.48
N THR A 96 7.08 3.82 1.88
CA THR A 96 5.90 4.67 2.08
C THR A 96 4.69 3.93 2.64
N ALA A 97 4.06 4.52 3.66
CA ALA A 97 2.71 4.23 4.08
C ALA A 97 2.12 5.49 4.72
N ALA A 98 0.82 5.74 4.59
CA ALA A 98 0.15 6.85 5.28
C ALA A 98 0.36 6.70 6.79
N THR A 99 0.79 7.75 7.49
CA THR A 99 1.11 7.69 8.93
C THR A 99 -0.11 7.37 9.79
N THR A 100 -1.30 7.68 9.29
CA THR A 100 -2.60 7.39 9.91
C THR A 100 -2.97 5.90 9.92
N LEU A 101 -2.22 5.04 9.22
CA LEU A 101 -2.31 3.58 9.35
C LEU A 101 -1.64 3.04 10.62
N ALA A 102 -0.82 3.86 11.29
CA ALA A 102 -0.27 3.54 12.60
C ALA A 102 -1.36 3.65 13.68
N ARG A 103 -1.10 3.07 14.86
CA ARG A 103 -2.01 3.19 16.00
C ARG A 103 -2.03 4.62 16.55
N ASP A 104 -0.85 5.22 16.67
CA ASP A 104 -0.65 6.62 17.04
C ASP A 104 0.46 7.22 16.13
N LYS A 105 0.36 8.51 15.80
CA LYS A 105 1.40 9.21 15.04
C LYS A 105 2.77 9.20 15.74
N LYS A 106 2.79 9.09 17.08
CA LYS A 106 4.01 8.94 17.89
C LYS A 106 4.71 7.61 17.66
N ASP A 107 4.01 6.59 17.17
CA ASP A 107 4.58 5.28 16.84
C ASP A 107 5.30 5.29 15.47
N VAL A 108 5.21 6.38 14.71
CA VAL A 108 5.83 6.53 13.39
C VAL A 108 7.24 7.10 13.50
N ASP A 109 8.24 6.28 13.17
CA ASP A 109 9.62 6.75 13.02
C ASP A 109 9.92 7.16 11.58
N TRP A 110 10.99 7.94 11.43
CA TRP A 110 11.51 8.37 10.13
C TRP A 110 12.81 7.63 9.82
N GLY A 111 12.79 6.79 8.79
CA GLY A 111 13.95 6.09 8.30
C GLY A 111 14.65 6.88 7.20
N LEU A 112 15.95 6.61 7.00
CA LEU A 112 16.65 7.03 5.79
C LEU A 112 16.73 5.84 4.84
N GLN A 113 16.13 5.99 3.66
CA GLN A 113 16.05 5.01 2.59
C GLN A 113 17.39 4.31 2.34
N TYR A 114 17.37 3.05 1.93
CA TYR A 114 18.59 2.29 1.68
C TYR A 114 19.39 2.85 0.51
N GLU A 115 20.72 2.72 0.57
CA GLU A 115 21.62 3.25 -0.46
C GLU A 115 21.45 2.53 -1.81
N TYR A 116 21.20 1.20 -1.78
CA TYR A 116 20.97 0.41 -3.00
C TYR A 116 19.68 0.79 -3.73
N MET A 117 18.75 1.50 -3.09
CA MET A 117 17.52 1.97 -3.73
C MET A 117 17.77 3.21 -4.60
N GLY A 118 18.84 3.96 -4.35
CA GLY A 118 19.23 5.09 -5.18
C GLY A 118 20.06 6.13 -4.44
N LYS A 119 20.89 6.83 -5.22
CA LYS A 119 22.01 7.66 -4.72
C LYS A 119 21.58 8.80 -3.80
N LYS A 120 20.41 9.41 -4.02
CA LYS A 120 19.95 10.54 -3.20
C LYS A 120 19.18 10.10 -1.97
N ARG A 121 18.77 8.83 -1.90
CA ARG A 121 18.00 8.25 -0.79
C ARG A 121 16.79 9.15 -0.48
N GLY A 122 16.30 9.15 0.75
CA GLY A 122 15.21 10.00 1.19
C GLY A 122 14.57 9.48 2.47
N ALA A 123 13.58 10.20 2.98
CA ALA A 123 12.88 9.79 4.19
C ALA A 123 11.86 8.68 3.87
N THR A 124 11.79 7.68 4.73
CA THR A 124 10.80 6.61 4.74
C THR A 124 10.00 6.66 6.05
N THR A 125 8.78 6.17 6.03
CA THR A 125 8.00 5.93 7.26
C THR A 125 8.34 4.55 7.82
N VAL A 126 8.51 4.43 9.14
CA VAL A 126 8.84 3.16 9.80
C VAL A 126 7.91 2.93 10.98
N PHE A 127 6.93 2.06 10.79
CA PHE A 127 5.96 1.66 11.81
C PHE A 127 5.30 0.35 11.43
N CYS A 128 4.60 -0.25 12.40
CA CYS A 128 3.68 -1.36 12.14
C CYS A 128 2.28 -0.78 12.01
N CYS A 129 1.55 -1.17 10.98
CA CYS A 129 0.14 -0.83 10.88
C CYS A 129 -0.62 -1.33 12.12
N ARG A 130 -1.61 -0.55 12.60
CA ARG A 130 -2.39 -0.88 13.80
C ARG A 130 -3.14 -2.19 13.67
N LYS A 131 -3.55 -2.76 14.80
CA LYS A 131 -4.45 -3.92 14.82
C LYS A 131 -5.86 -3.57 14.33
N GLY A 132 -6.57 -4.55 13.79
CA GLY A 132 -7.99 -4.43 13.45
C GLY A 132 -8.39 -5.24 12.22
N LYS A 133 -9.70 -5.31 11.99
CA LYS A 133 -10.25 -5.97 10.79
C LYS A 133 -9.80 -5.23 9.53
N VAL A 134 -9.39 -5.99 8.52
CA VAL A 134 -8.94 -5.44 7.23
C VAL A 134 -9.55 -6.17 6.05
N THR A 135 -9.67 -5.42 4.95
CA THR A 135 -9.98 -5.94 3.61
C THR A 135 -8.76 -5.72 2.72
N LEU A 136 -8.43 -6.74 1.93
CA LEU A 136 -7.35 -6.72 0.95
C LEU A 136 -7.96 -6.77 -0.45
N ALA A 137 -7.45 -5.96 -1.38
CA ALA A 137 -7.87 -6.08 -2.77
C ALA A 137 -6.75 -5.75 -3.75
N ARG A 138 -6.88 -6.29 -4.96
CA ARG A 138 -6.00 -5.98 -6.11
C ARG A 138 -6.73 -6.18 -7.43
N LEU A 139 -6.95 -5.09 -8.17
CA LEU A 139 -7.25 -5.18 -9.60
C LEU A 139 -6.03 -5.71 -10.35
N SER A 140 -6.27 -6.73 -11.17
CA SER A 140 -5.30 -7.38 -12.04
C SER A 140 -5.94 -7.68 -13.40
N ARG A 141 -5.21 -8.35 -14.28
CA ARG A 141 -5.73 -8.79 -15.57
C ARG A 141 -5.52 -10.28 -15.81
N VAL A 142 -6.48 -10.92 -16.46
CA VAL A 142 -6.39 -12.29 -16.99
C VAL A 142 -6.88 -12.26 -18.43
N GLY A 143 -6.02 -12.64 -19.37
CA GLY A 143 -6.36 -12.56 -20.80
C GLY A 143 -6.75 -11.14 -21.26
N GLY A 144 -6.17 -10.10 -20.63
CA GLY A 144 -6.49 -8.70 -20.92
C GLY A 144 -7.72 -8.13 -20.17
N ALA A 145 -8.62 -8.99 -19.69
CA ALA A 145 -9.80 -8.58 -18.93
C ALA A 145 -9.46 -8.31 -17.46
N TYR A 146 -10.13 -7.35 -16.84
CA TYR A 146 -9.97 -7.06 -15.42
C TYR A 146 -10.52 -8.18 -14.54
N VAL A 147 -9.78 -8.48 -13.48
CA VAL A 147 -10.21 -9.32 -12.36
C VAL A 147 -9.86 -8.61 -11.05
N MET A 148 -10.59 -8.88 -9.98
CA MET A 148 -10.27 -8.34 -8.66
C MET A 148 -10.04 -9.48 -7.68
N GLN A 149 -8.81 -9.61 -7.17
CA GLN A 149 -8.56 -10.45 -6.00
C GLN A 149 -9.07 -9.71 -4.76
N ILE A 150 -9.84 -10.40 -3.91
CA ILE A 150 -10.41 -9.87 -2.67
C ILE A 150 -10.14 -10.88 -1.56
N ALA A 151 -9.56 -10.42 -0.46
CA ALA A 151 -9.36 -11.21 0.76
C ALA A 151 -9.69 -10.38 2.00
N SER A 152 -9.80 -11.03 3.14
CA SER A 152 -9.99 -10.36 4.44
C SER A 152 -9.12 -11.00 5.51
N GLY A 153 -8.92 -10.27 6.60
CA GLY A 153 -8.15 -10.77 7.73
C GLY A 153 -8.21 -9.84 8.93
N GLU A 154 -7.41 -10.17 9.93
CA GLU A 154 -7.18 -9.35 11.11
C GLU A 154 -5.72 -8.90 11.12
N SER A 155 -5.47 -7.59 11.05
CA SER A 155 -4.12 -7.06 11.22
C SER A 155 -3.74 -7.05 12.70
N PHE A 156 -2.46 -7.25 12.98
CA PHE A 156 -1.92 -7.21 14.33
C PHE A 156 -0.55 -6.52 14.35
N GLU A 157 -0.19 -5.97 15.52
CA GLU A 157 1.05 -5.24 15.71
C GLU A 157 2.21 -6.19 16.01
N GLN A 158 3.39 -5.87 15.48
CA GLN A 158 4.67 -6.51 15.81
C GLN A 158 5.67 -5.45 16.24
N SER A 159 6.67 -5.86 17.04
CA SER A 159 7.75 -4.96 17.41
C SER A 159 8.58 -4.56 16.19
N LYS A 160 9.11 -3.33 16.17
CA LYS A 160 9.97 -2.83 15.09
C LYS A 160 11.25 -3.67 14.92
N GLU A 161 11.66 -4.39 15.97
CA GLU A 161 12.77 -5.35 15.90
C GLU A 161 12.51 -6.47 14.88
N LYS A 162 11.25 -6.94 14.76
CA LYS A 162 10.83 -7.94 13.77
C LYS A 162 11.06 -7.47 12.33
N PHE A 163 11.08 -6.15 12.09
CA PHE A 163 11.24 -5.61 10.73
C PHE A 163 12.61 -5.95 10.14
N LYS A 164 13.63 -6.22 10.96
CA LYS A 164 14.98 -6.59 10.52
C LYS A 164 15.02 -7.90 9.73
N GLU A 165 14.01 -8.77 9.89
CA GLU A 165 13.85 -10.00 9.11
C GLU A 165 13.53 -9.75 7.63
N ALA A 166 13.06 -8.54 7.29
CA ALA A 166 12.86 -8.12 5.91
C ALA A 166 13.53 -6.78 5.63
N ARG A 167 12.95 -5.69 6.15
CA ARG A 167 13.33 -4.31 5.85
C ARG A 167 13.10 -3.43 7.08
N GLY A 168 14.16 -3.25 7.86
CA GLY A 168 14.12 -2.51 9.14
C GLY A 168 13.81 -1.01 9.05
N LYS A 169 13.84 -0.41 7.84
CA LYS A 169 13.59 1.03 7.63
C LYS A 169 12.34 1.31 6.79
N TRP A 170 11.45 0.35 6.63
CA TRP A 170 10.23 0.45 5.83
C TRP A 170 9.00 0.16 6.71
N PRO A 171 7.79 0.55 6.30
CA PRO A 171 6.56 0.27 7.06
C PRO A 171 6.07 -1.16 6.78
N HIS A 172 5.50 -1.80 7.80
CA HIS A 172 5.04 -3.19 7.74
C HIS A 172 3.56 -3.29 8.14
N ALA A 173 2.86 -4.26 7.57
CA ALA A 173 1.61 -4.77 8.11
C ALA A 173 1.70 -6.31 8.23
N PHE A 174 1.15 -6.84 9.31
CA PHE A 174 1.04 -8.27 9.57
C PHE A 174 -0.44 -8.60 9.68
N ILE A 175 -0.90 -9.57 8.90
CA ILE A 175 -2.32 -9.89 8.76
C ILE A 175 -2.48 -11.40 8.89
N LYS A 176 -3.33 -11.84 9.81
CA LYS A 176 -3.84 -13.20 9.83
C LYS A 176 -4.98 -13.27 8.83
N LEU A 177 -4.82 -14.05 7.75
CA LEU A 177 -5.85 -14.21 6.73
C LEU A 177 -7.05 -14.98 7.28
N ASP A 178 -8.25 -14.61 6.86
CA ASP A 178 -9.48 -15.36 7.15
C ASP A 178 -9.62 -16.60 6.25
N GLY A 179 -9.09 -16.52 5.02
CA GLY A 179 -9.17 -17.57 3.99
C GLY A 179 -7.96 -18.50 3.93
N ASP A 180 -7.93 -19.40 2.96
CA ASP A 180 -6.82 -20.34 2.75
C ASP A 180 -5.59 -19.62 2.18
N PRO A 181 -4.45 -19.60 2.90
CA PRO A 181 -3.21 -19.00 2.41
C PRO A 181 -2.76 -19.55 1.06
N LYS A 182 -3.06 -20.82 0.75
CA LYS A 182 -2.71 -21.44 -0.52
C LYS A 182 -3.55 -20.89 -1.67
N GLU A 183 -4.86 -20.74 -1.47
CA GLU A 183 -5.73 -20.12 -2.47
C GLU A 183 -5.36 -18.65 -2.67
N PHE A 184 -5.06 -17.93 -1.59
CA PHE A 184 -4.53 -16.57 -1.65
C PHE A 184 -3.28 -16.47 -2.52
N LEU A 185 -2.26 -17.28 -2.24
CA LEU A 185 -1.00 -17.29 -2.98
C LEU A 185 -1.19 -17.63 -4.47
N GLN A 186 -2.01 -18.63 -4.78
CA GLN A 186 -2.26 -19.07 -6.16
C GLN A 186 -2.93 -18.00 -7.03
N ASN A 187 -3.61 -17.05 -6.41
CA ASN A 187 -4.34 -16.00 -7.10
C ASN A 187 -3.62 -14.63 -7.08
N ILE A 188 -2.46 -14.52 -6.43
CA ILE A 188 -1.61 -13.33 -6.52
C ILE A 188 -1.18 -13.13 -7.98
N ARG A 189 -1.49 -11.96 -8.54
CA ARG A 189 -1.18 -11.60 -9.94
C ARG A 189 -0.28 -10.37 -10.07
N SER A 190 0.19 -9.86 -8.94
CA SER A 190 1.12 -8.73 -8.85
C SER A 190 1.88 -8.84 -7.53
N ASN A 191 3.10 -8.33 -7.49
CA ASN A 191 3.82 -8.15 -6.22
C ASN A 191 3.06 -7.20 -5.28
N HIS A 192 2.30 -6.22 -5.81
CA HIS A 192 1.56 -5.26 -5.01
C HIS A 192 0.17 -5.74 -4.59
N LEU A 193 -0.18 -5.47 -3.34
CA LEU A 193 -1.50 -5.67 -2.73
C LEU A 193 -1.87 -4.46 -1.89
N HIS A 194 -3.18 -4.21 -1.76
CA HIS A 194 -3.71 -3.05 -1.06
C HIS A 194 -4.55 -3.46 0.14
N MET A 195 -4.42 -2.75 1.25
CA MET A 195 -5.12 -3.02 2.51
C MET A 195 -5.85 -1.78 3.01
N ALA A 196 -7.12 -1.92 3.37
CA ALA A 196 -7.90 -0.90 4.07
C ALA A 196 -8.47 -1.48 5.38
N TYR A 197 -8.64 -0.63 6.39
CA TYR A 197 -9.27 -1.01 7.65
C TYR A 197 -10.79 -1.07 7.51
N GLY A 198 -11.38 -2.19 7.93
CA GLY A 198 -12.80 -2.48 7.79
C GLY A 198 -13.07 -3.76 7.00
N ASN A 199 -14.35 -4.10 6.88
CA ASN A 199 -14.83 -5.21 6.06
C ASN A 199 -15.66 -4.65 4.91
N PHE A 200 -15.10 -4.65 3.71
CA PHE A 200 -15.73 -4.11 2.49
C PHE A 200 -15.93 -5.19 1.43
N LYS A 201 -15.95 -6.46 1.85
CA LYS A 201 -16.03 -7.60 0.92
C LYS A 201 -17.32 -7.56 0.10
N SER A 202 -18.45 -7.27 0.72
CA SER A 202 -19.76 -7.13 0.06
C SER A 202 -19.73 -6.02 -1.00
N GLU A 203 -19.25 -4.85 -0.62
CA GLU A 203 -19.21 -3.66 -1.44
C GLU A 203 -18.27 -3.83 -2.65
N LEU A 204 -17.15 -4.53 -2.47
CA LEU A 204 -16.25 -4.88 -3.56
C LEU A 204 -16.85 -5.93 -4.50
N LEU A 205 -17.67 -6.86 -4.00
CA LEU A 205 -18.41 -7.81 -4.83
C LEU A 205 -19.48 -7.10 -5.66
N ASP A 206 -20.25 -6.20 -5.06
CA ASP A 206 -21.24 -5.37 -5.76
C ASP A 206 -20.56 -4.50 -6.83
N PHE A 207 -19.43 -3.87 -6.49
CA PHE A 207 -18.61 -3.13 -7.46
C PHE A 207 -18.17 -4.01 -8.64
N CYS A 208 -17.73 -5.23 -8.37
CA CYS A 208 -17.33 -6.18 -9.39
C CYS A 208 -18.50 -6.57 -10.29
N GLU A 209 -19.68 -6.83 -9.72
CA GLU A 209 -20.90 -7.15 -10.46
C GLU A 209 -21.31 -6.01 -11.39
N ILE A 210 -21.39 -4.78 -10.86
CA ILE A 210 -21.80 -3.58 -11.61
C ILE A 210 -20.89 -3.34 -12.83
N LEU A 211 -19.59 -3.58 -12.70
CA LEU A 211 -18.61 -3.32 -13.75
C LEU A 211 -18.27 -4.57 -14.60
N GLY A 212 -18.90 -5.71 -14.33
CA GLY A 212 -18.58 -6.98 -15.01
C GLY A 212 -17.14 -7.45 -14.78
N ILE A 213 -16.53 -7.09 -13.66
CA ILE A 213 -15.18 -7.53 -13.25
C ILE A 213 -15.34 -8.86 -12.52
N LYS A 214 -14.57 -9.89 -12.91
CA LYS A 214 -14.62 -11.17 -12.20
C LYS A 214 -13.94 -11.05 -10.83
N PRO A 215 -14.67 -11.27 -9.71
CA PRO A 215 -14.05 -11.35 -8.40
C PRO A 215 -13.33 -12.70 -8.23
N ILE A 216 -12.23 -12.68 -7.50
CA ILE A 216 -11.47 -13.85 -7.07
C ILE A 216 -11.36 -13.75 -5.55
N LEU A 217 -12.19 -14.52 -4.85
CA LEU A 217 -12.20 -14.55 -3.39
C LEU A 217 -11.11 -15.50 -2.90
N THR A 218 -10.32 -15.04 -1.94
CA THR A 218 -9.23 -15.79 -1.31
C THR A 218 -9.08 -15.48 0.16
#